data_AF-A0A9P0PS52-F1
#
_entry.id   AF-A0A9P0PS52-F1
#
_cell.length_a   1.000
_cell.length_b   1.000
_cell.length_c   1.000
_cell.angle_alpha   90.00
_cell.angle_beta   90.00
_cell.angle_gamma   90.00
#
_symmetry.space_group_name_H-M   'P 1'
#
loop_
_entity.id
_entity.type
_entity.pdbx_description
1 polymer ?
#
loop_
_entity_poly.entity_id
_entity_poly.type
_entity_poly.pdbx_seq_one_letter_code
_entity_poly.pdbx_strand_id
1 'polypeptide(L)' 'MNKLGGYYFLFSIFYFLELGGRDITNRTYVILRRLISNHLAVSYNYLGTRQEKKAFKTSFLNKVIIRAVLSGTNATKKDV' A
#
# COMPACT_ATOMS: atom_id res chain seq x y z
N MET A 1 19.06 -5.70 -0.85
CA MET A 1 18.34 -4.49 -0.37
C MET A 1 19.35 -3.60 0.34
N ASN A 2 19.61 -2.38 -0.16
CA ASN A 2 20.49 -1.43 0.51
C ASN A 2 19.95 -1.08 1.91
N LYS A 3 20.82 -0.97 2.92
CA LYS A 3 20.45 -0.65 4.32
C LYS A 3 19.54 0.58 4.42
N LEU A 4 19.84 1.63 3.65
CA LEU A 4 19.01 2.84 3.53
C LEU A 4 17.57 2.54 3.09
N GLY A 5 17.38 1.68 2.09
CA GLY A 5 16.05 1.28 1.62
C GLY A 5 15.23 0.49 2.66
N GLY A 6 15.90 -0.18 3.59
CA GLY A 6 15.24 -0.86 4.72
C GLY A 6 14.67 0.12 5.75
N TYR A 7 15.38 1.21 6.04
CA TYR A 7 14.91 2.23 6.98
C TYR A 7 13.70 3.00 6.45
N TYR A 8 13.73 3.43 5.17
CA TYR A 8 12.57 4.08 4.54
C TYR A 8 11.35 3.16 4.50
N PHE A 9 11.56 1.85 4.31
CA PHE A 9 10.49 0.86 4.33
C PHE A 9 9.81 0.74 5.71
N LEU A 10 10.61 0.65 6.78
CA LEU A 10 10.08 0.56 8.15
C LEU A 10 9.39 1.86 8.59
N PHE A 11 10.00 3.01 8.31
CA PHE A 11 9.41 4.31 8.62
C PHE A 11 8.04 4.50 7.95
N SER A 12 7.92 4.07 6.69
CA SER A 12 6.66 4.09 5.96
C SER A 12 5.58 3.26 6.66
N ILE A 13 5.92 2.05 7.13
CA ILE A 13 4.98 1.18 7.86
C ILE A 13 4.49 1.83 9.15
N PHE A 14 5.39 2.44 9.94
CA PHE A 14 5.01 3.14 11.18
C PHE A 14 4.11 4.35 10.91
N TYR A 15 4.45 5.17 9.91
CA TYR A 15 3.60 6.29 9.52
C TYR A 15 2.20 5.84 9.08
N PHE A 16 2.09 4.72 8.34
CA PHE A 16 0.79 4.17 7.92
C PHE A 16 0.00 3.51 9.05
N LEU A 17 0.65 3.03 10.10
CA LEU A 17 -0.02 2.57 11.31
C LEU A 17 -0.73 3.72 12.03
N GLU A 18 -0.14 4.90 12.06
CA GLU A 18 -0.74 6.10 12.66
C GLU A 18 -1.90 6.67 11.84
N LEU A 19 -2.03 6.27 10.56
CA LEU A 19 -3.21 6.54 9.76
C LEU A 19 -4.36 5.65 10.28
N GLY A 20 -5.10 6.21 11.24
CA GLY A 20 -6.23 5.56 11.88
C GLY A 20 -7.26 4.99 10.90
N GLY A 21 -8.03 4.02 11.39
CA GLY A 21 -9.04 3.29 10.63
C GLY A 21 -9.29 1.96 11.33
N ARG A 22 -10.51 1.79 11.87
CA ARG A 22 -10.88 0.58 12.62
C ARG A 22 -11.15 -0.62 11.70
N ASP A 23 -11.58 -0.33 10.47
CA ASP A 23 -11.87 -1.28 9.41
C ASP A 23 -10.74 -1.31 8.36
N ILE A 24 -10.45 -2.49 7.84
CA ILE A 24 -9.43 -2.76 6.83
C ILE A 24 -9.62 -1.92 5.56
N THR A 25 -10.87 -1.75 5.13
CA THR A 25 -11.22 -1.04 3.89
C THR A 25 -10.90 0.44 4.03
N ASN A 26 -11.33 1.02 5.15
CA ASN A 26 -11.12 2.44 5.44
C ASN A 26 -9.62 2.75 5.60
N ARG A 27 -8.89 1.89 6.31
CA ARG A 27 -7.45 2.04 6.49
C ARG A 27 -6.69 1.93 5.17
N THR A 28 -7.02 0.92 4.36
CA THR A 28 -6.42 0.72 3.03
C THR A 28 -6.67 1.94 2.15
N TYR A 29 -7.88 2.49 2.16
CA TYR A 29 -8.23 3.68 1.40
C TYR A 29 -7.46 4.93 1.84
N VAL A 30 -7.33 5.18 3.15
CA VAL A 30 -6.59 6.32 3.69
C VAL A 30 -5.09 6.24 3.33
N ILE A 31 -4.49 5.06 3.47
CA ILE A 31 -3.10 4.82 3.09
C ILE A 31 -2.91 5.06 1.58
N LEU A 32 -3.78 4.50 0.74
CA LEU A 32 -3.72 4.66 -0.71
C LEU A 32 -3.85 6.13 -1.12
N ARG A 33 -4.78 6.90 -0.55
CA ARG A 33 -4.93 8.33 -0.85
C ARG A 33 -3.70 9.17 -0.51
N ARG A 34 -2.98 8.82 0.55
CA ARG A 34 -1.76 9.56 0.95
C ARG A 34 -0.52 9.14 0.16
N LEU A 35 -0.50 7.91 -0.34
CA LEU A 35 0.65 7.35 -1.07
C LEU A 35 0.58 7.52 -2.58
N ILE A 36 -0.61 7.37 -3.15
CA ILE A 36 -0.80 7.32 -4.59
C ILE A 36 -1.30 8.69 -5.04
N SER A 37 -0.42 9.43 -5.73
CA SER A 37 -0.83 10.62 -6.46
C SER A 37 -1.78 10.26 -7.59
N ASN A 38 -2.63 11.20 -8.02
CA ASN A 38 -3.54 11.00 -9.15
C ASN A 38 -2.79 10.51 -10.41
N HIS A 39 -1.57 11.00 -10.63
CA HIS A 39 -0.72 10.55 -11.74
C HIS A 39 -0.39 9.05 -11.65
N LEU A 40 0.00 8.54 -10.47
CA LEU A 40 0.26 7.11 -10.27
C LEU A 40 -1.03 6.27 -10.38
N ALA A 41 -2.18 6.79 -9.92
CA ALA A 41 -3.46 6.10 -10.05
C ALA A 41 -3.91 5.92 -11.52
N VAL A 42 -3.46 6.81 -12.42
CA VAL A 42 -3.72 6.68 -13.85
C VAL A 42 -2.84 5.59 -14.46
N SER A 43 -1.59 5.44 -14.03
CA SER A 43 -0.64 4.46 -14.60
C SER A 43 -0.78 3.04 -14.07
N TYR A 44 -1.48 2.83 -12.95
CA TYR A 44 -1.61 1.52 -12.30
C TYR A 44 -3.07 1.11 -12.09
N ASN A 45 -3.35 -0.19 -12.18
CA ASN A 45 -4.58 -0.78 -11.66
C ASN A 45 -4.28 -2.17 -11.07
N TYR A 46 -5.23 -2.80 -10.38
CA TYR A 46 -4.97 -4.04 -9.64
C TYR A 46 -4.37 -5.16 -10.50
N LEU A 47 -4.95 -5.41 -11.68
CA LEU A 47 -4.59 -6.55 -12.55
C LEU A 47 -3.53 -6.22 -13.62
N GLY A 48 -3.40 -4.95 -13.99
CA GLY A 48 -2.57 -4.46 -15.10
C GLY A 48 -3.12 -4.76 -16.50
N THR A 49 -4.40 -5.12 -16.62
CA THR A 49 -4.96 -5.67 -17.88
C THR A 49 -5.75 -4.67 -18.71
N ARG A 50 -6.19 -3.56 -18.12
CA ARG A 50 -6.98 -2.53 -18.80
C ARG A 50 -6.11 -1.31 -19.11
N GLN A 51 -6.26 -0.77 -20.32
CA GLN A 51 -5.70 0.52 -20.75
C GLN A 51 -4.19 0.64 -20.59
N GLU A 52 -3.44 -0.44 -20.87
CA GLU A 52 -1.97 -0.50 -20.75
C GLU A 52 -1.41 -0.13 -19.35
N LYS A 53 -2.26 -0.14 -18.32
CA LYS A 53 -1.86 0.17 -16.95
C LYS A 53 -1.00 -0.94 -16.38
N LYS A 54 -0.03 -0.58 -15.55
CA LYS A 54 0.82 -1.55 -14.85
C LYS A 54 0.05 -2.22 -13.71
N ALA A 55 0.30 -3.50 -13.48
CA ALA A 55 -0.33 -4.22 -12.39
C ALA A 55 0.21 -3.70 -11.04
N PHE A 56 -0.69 -3.25 -10.16
CA PHE A 56 -0.30 -2.75 -8.85
C PHE A 56 0.37 -3.84 -8.02
N LYS A 57 -0.03 -5.11 -8.21
CA LYS A 57 0.56 -6.25 -7.51
C LYS A 57 2.08 -6.39 -7.69
N THR A 58 2.63 -5.90 -8.80
CA THR A 58 4.06 -5.97 -9.11
C THR A 58 4.84 -4.77 -8.54
N SER A 59 4.15 -3.74 -8.03
CA SER A 59 4.77 -2.59 -7.39
C SER A 59 5.35 -2.96 -6.02
N PHE A 60 6.51 -2.36 -5.68
CA PHE A 60 7.05 -2.42 -4.32
C PHE A 60 6.07 -1.81 -3.30
N LEU A 61 5.30 -0.80 -3.73
CA LEU A 61 4.29 -0.11 -2.92
C LEU A 61 3.23 -1.08 -2.39
N ASN A 62 2.82 -2.07 -3.18
CA ASN A 62 1.86 -3.09 -2.76
C ASN A 62 2.34 -3.84 -1.50
N LYS A 63 3.62 -4.23 -1.46
CA LYS A 63 4.19 -4.93 -0.29
C LYS A 63 4.19 -4.05 0.96
N VAL A 64 4.46 -2.76 0.80
CA VAL A 64 4.44 -1.79 1.90
C VAL A 64 3.03 -1.63 2.46
N ILE A 65 2.04 -1.45 1.58
CA ILE A 65 0.63 -1.24 1.97
C ILE A 65 0.07 -2.47 2.67
N ILE A 66 0.27 -3.67 2.10
CA ILE A 66 -0.17 -4.92 2.72
C ILE A 66 0.43 -5.04 4.13
N ARG A 67 1.74 -4.82 4.29
CA ARG A 67 2.33 -4.90 5.63
C ARG A 67 1.80 -3.85 6.58
N ALA A 68 1.63 -2.62 6.14
CA ALA A 68 1.08 -1.54 6.98
C ALA A 68 -0.34 -1.84 7.46
N VAL A 69 -1.20 -2.36 6.58
CA VAL A 69 -2.58 -2.71 6.92
C VAL A 69 -2.62 -3.91 7.88
N LEU A 70 -1.84 -4.96 7.61
CA LEU A 70 -1.77 -6.15 8.47
C LEU A 70 -1.13 -5.85 9.83
N SER A 71 -0.14 -4.96 9.91
CA SER A 71 0.51 -4.64 11.19
C SER A 71 -0.42 -3.94 12.19
N GLY A 72 -1.55 -3.40 11.73
CA GLY A 72 -2.50 -2.70 12.59
C GLY A 72 -3.88 -3.34 12.67
N THR A 73 -4.07 -4.53 12.09
CA THR A 73 -5.36 -5.24 12.06
C THR A 73 -5.15 -6.74 12.27
N ASN A 74 -6.18 -7.49 12.67
CA ASN A 74 -6.14 -8.96 12.72
C ASN A 74 -6.45 -9.60 11.34
N ALA A 75 -6.32 -8.84 10.26
CA ALA A 75 -6.68 -9.28 8.93
C ALA A 75 -5.62 -10.19 8.32
N THR A 76 -5.99 -10.87 7.25
CA THR A 76 -5.10 -11.69 6.43
C THR A 76 -4.82 -11.03 5.09
N LYS A 77 -3.81 -11.51 4.38
CA LYS A 77 -3.47 -11.01 3.03
C LYS A 77 -4.64 -11.15 2.02
N LYS A 78 -5.62 -12.03 2.27
CA LYS A 78 -6.79 -12.16 1.40
C LYS A 78 -7.78 -11.01 1.56
N ASP A 79 -7.75 -10.33 2.70
CA ASP A 79 -8.68 -9.27 3.05
C ASP A 79 -8.22 -7.90 2.51
N VAL A 80 -6.93 -7.77 2.17
CA VAL A 80 -6.26 -6.56 1.64
C VAL A 80 -6.10 -6.64 0.12
#